data_AF-A0A5D0TTF0-F1
#
_entry.id   AF-A0A5D0TTF0-F1
#
_cell.length_a   1.000
_cell.length_b   1.000
_cell.length_c   1.000
_cell.angle_alpha   90.00
_cell.angle_beta   90.00
_cell.angle_gamma   90.00
#
_symmetry.space_group_name_H-M   'P 1'
#
loop_
_entity.id
_entity.type
_entity.pdbx_description
1 polymer ?
#
loop_
_entity_poly.entity_id
_entity_poly.type
_entity_poly.pdbx_seq_one_letter_code
_entity_poly.pdbx_strand_id
1 'polypeptide(L)'
;MDASARALDERFGTTGFARKAMRKAFPDQWSFLVGEIAMYSFVIILLTGVFLTLFFKPSMHEVVYDGSYTKLKGVEMSEAYASTLKISFDVRGGLLVRQLHHWATLIFIG
;
A
#
# COMPACT_ATOMS: atom_id res chain seq x y z
N MET A 1 -9.42 9.04 -32.05
CA MET A 1 -8.57 8.22 -31.16
C MET A 1 -7.40 7.55 -31.90
N ASP A 2 -7.40 7.51 -33.24
CA ASP A 2 -6.41 6.76 -34.03
C ASP A 2 -5.04 7.43 -34.22
N ALA A 3 -4.97 8.76 -34.24
CA ALA A 3 -3.71 9.48 -34.45
C ALA A 3 -2.74 9.29 -33.26
N SER A 4 -3.26 9.34 -32.03
CA SER A 4 -2.47 9.12 -30.81
C SER A 4 -1.97 7.68 -30.71
N ALA A 5 -2.80 6.70 -31.09
CA ALA A 5 -2.41 5.29 -31.11
C ALA A 5 -1.32 5.01 -32.17
N ARG A 6 -1.44 5.60 -33.37
CA ARG A 6 -0.41 5.48 -34.42
C ARG A 6 0.91 6.14 -34.03
N ALA A 7 0.85 7.33 -33.44
CA ALA A 7 2.06 8.05 -32.98
C ALA A 7 2.78 7.31 -31.83
N LEU A 8 2.04 6.64 -30.95
CA LEU A 8 2.62 5.77 -29.91
C LEU A 8 3.26 4.53 -30.52
N ASP A 9 2.62 3.92 -31.51
CA ASP A 9 3.13 2.71 -32.15
C ASP A 9 4.38 2.95 -33.00
N GLU A 10 4.43 4.06 -33.75
CA GLU A 10 5.63 4.45 -34.51
C GLU A 10 6.85 4.69 -33.62
N ARG A 11 6.64 5.13 -32.37
CA ARG A 11 7.73 5.44 -31.43
C ARG A 11 8.16 4.26 -30.57
N PHE A 12 7.23 3.40 -30.19
CA PHE A 12 7.47 2.35 -29.20
C PHE A 12 7.22 0.92 -29.70
N GLY A 13 6.71 0.74 -30.93
CA GLY A 13 6.42 -0.59 -31.51
C GLY A 13 5.42 -1.41 -30.68
N THR A 14 4.53 -0.73 -29.96
CA THR A 14 3.66 -1.32 -28.93
C THR A 14 2.67 -2.34 -29.45
N THR A 15 2.26 -2.26 -30.73
CA THR A 15 1.23 -3.14 -31.30
C THR A 15 1.65 -4.60 -31.32
N GLY A 16 2.94 -4.89 -31.59
CA GLY A 16 3.46 -6.27 -31.61
C GLY A 16 3.48 -6.91 -30.22
N PHE A 17 3.93 -6.17 -29.21
CA PHE A 17 3.93 -6.60 -27.81
C PHE A 17 2.51 -6.76 -27.26
N ALA A 18 1.63 -5.78 -27.50
CA ALA A 18 0.23 -5.81 -27.07
C ALA A 18 -0.52 -7.01 -27.65
N ARG A 19 -0.32 -7.30 -28.95
CA ARG A 19 -0.94 -8.46 -29.61
C ARG A 19 -0.46 -9.78 -29.03
N LYS A 20 0.81 -9.87 -28.63
CA LYS A 20 1.39 -11.06 -27.99
C LYS A 20 0.86 -11.25 -26.57
N ALA A 21 0.72 -10.17 -25.79
CA ALA A 21 0.14 -10.20 -24.45
C ALA A 21 -1.35 -10.62 -24.50
N MET A 22 -2.12 -10.07 -25.44
CA MET A 22 -3.54 -10.39 -25.64
C MET A 22 -3.80 -11.86 -26.03
N ARG A 23 -2.85 -12.50 -26.73
CA ARG A 23 -2.94 -13.92 -27.13
C ARG A 23 -2.47 -14.89 -26.04
N LYS A 24 -2.06 -14.41 -24.87
CA LYS A 24 -1.58 -15.26 -23.79
C LYS A 24 -2.76 -16.02 -23.17
N ALA A 25 -2.82 -17.33 -23.41
CA ALA A 25 -3.74 -18.20 -22.69
C ALA A 25 -3.23 -18.43 -21.26
N PHE A 26 -4.10 -18.23 -20.28
CA PHE A 26 -3.84 -18.53 -18.87
C PHE A 26 -4.59 -19.82 -18.49
N PRO A 27 -3.96 -20.74 -17.73
CA PRO A 27 -4.63 -21.93 -17.20
C PRO A 27 -5.75 -21.54 -16.23
N ASP A 28 -6.81 -22.35 -16.15
CA ASP A 28 -8.01 -22.13 -15.33
C ASP A 28 -7.99 -22.82 -13.96
N GLN A 29 -6.88 -23.47 -13.61
CA GLN A 29 -6.71 -24.10 -12.31
C GLN A 29 -6.71 -23.07 -11.16
N TRP A 30 -7.49 -23.33 -10.11
CA TRP A 30 -7.67 -22.42 -8.97
C TRP A 30 -6.35 -22.03 -8.28
N SER A 31 -5.38 -22.94 -8.26
CA SER A 31 -4.06 -22.70 -7.63
C SER A 31 -3.26 -21.62 -8.34
N PHE A 32 -3.54 -21.35 -9.62
CA PHE A 32 -2.87 -20.30 -10.39
C PHE A 32 -3.26 -18.89 -9.90
N LEU A 33 -4.44 -18.73 -9.31
CA LEU A 33 -4.93 -17.44 -8.78
C LEU A 33 -4.25 -17.03 -7.47
N VAL A 34 -3.57 -17.95 -6.76
CA VAL A 34 -2.88 -17.65 -5.50
C VAL A 34 -1.76 -16.62 -5.71
N GLY A 35 -1.02 -16.73 -6.82
CA GLY A 35 0.00 -15.73 -7.17
C GLY A 35 -0.58 -14.36 -7.47
N GLU A 36 -1.79 -14.32 -8.02
CA GLU A 36 -2.52 -13.09 -8.31
C GLU A 36 -3.02 -12.42 -7.01
N ILE A 37 -3.48 -13.21 -6.03
CA ILE A 37 -3.80 -12.73 -4.68
C ILE A 37 -2.58 -12.09 -4.01
N ALA A 38 -1.39 -12.70 -4.13
CA ALA A 38 -0.16 -12.11 -3.62
C ALA A 38 0.18 -10.78 -4.32
N MET A 39 0.05 -10.72 -5.65
CA MET A 39 0.26 -9.47 -6.41
C MET A 39 -0.71 -8.37 -6.00
N TYR A 40 -2.00 -8.67 -5.83
CA TYR A 40 -2.99 -7.69 -5.38
C TYR A 40 -2.75 -7.24 -3.95
N SER A 41 -2.35 -8.16 -3.06
CA SER A 41 -1.98 -7.83 -1.69
C SER A 41 -0.76 -6.92 -1.65
N PHE A 42 0.24 -7.16 -2.50
CA PHE A 42 1.41 -6.30 -2.64
C PHE A 42 1.06 -4.87 -3.09
N VAL A 43 0.17 -4.72 -4.08
CA VAL A 43 -0.31 -3.39 -4.51
C VAL A 43 -0.99 -2.65 -3.36
N ILE A 44 -1.83 -3.35 -2.60
CA ILE A 44 -2.49 -2.80 -1.43
C ILE A 44 -1.48 -2.35 -0.36
N ILE A 45 -0.48 -3.18 -0.05
CA ILE A 45 0.61 -2.85 0.89
C ILE A 45 1.36 -1.60 0.42
N LEU A 46 1.69 -1.50 -0.87
CA LEU A 46 2.41 -0.35 -1.41
C LEU A 46 1.58 0.94 -1.25
N LEU A 47 0.33 0.93 -1.69
CA LEU A 47 -0.56 2.10 -1.62
C LEU A 47 -0.78 2.56 -0.18
N THR A 48 -1.11 1.63 0.71
CA THR A 48 -1.33 1.94 2.12
C THR A 48 -0.04 2.32 2.85
N GLY A 49 1.09 1.67 2.52
CA GLY A 49 2.39 1.97 3.08
C GLY A 49 2.85 3.38 2.72
N VAL A 50 2.73 3.78 1.45
CA VAL A 50 3.01 5.15 1.01
C VAL A 50 2.14 6.17 1.75
N PHE A 51 0.87 5.86 2.02
CA PHE A 51 0.05 6.75 2.85
C PHE A 51 0.58 6.86 4.28
N LEU A 52 0.96 5.74 4.91
CA LEU A 52 1.45 5.72 6.29
C LEU A 52 2.79 6.45 6.45
N THR A 53 3.69 6.37 5.47
CA THR A 53 5.00 7.06 5.54
C THR A 53 4.87 8.57 5.55
N LEU A 54 3.77 9.15 5.06
CA LEU A 54 3.52 10.60 5.13
C LEU A 54 3.26 11.10 6.56
N PHE A 55 2.85 10.20 7.47
CA PHE A 55 2.48 10.56 8.85
C PHE A 55 3.39 9.94 9.90
N PHE A 56 4.10 8.85 9.57
CA PHE A 56 4.96 8.14 10.49
C PHE A 56 6.30 8.85 10.67
N LYS A 57 6.76 8.96 11.93
CA LYS A 57 8.06 9.54 12.27
C LYS A 57 9.01 8.46 12.79
N PRO A 58 10.04 8.05 12.03
CA PRO A 58 10.96 7.00 12.45
C PRO A 58 12.04 7.52 13.41
N SER A 59 11.66 7.86 14.65
CA SER A 59 12.57 8.42 15.66
C SER A 59 12.36 7.74 17.02
N MET A 60 13.47 7.45 17.71
CA MET A 60 13.49 6.88 19.06
C MET A 60 13.65 7.95 20.14
N HIS A 61 13.58 9.23 19.79
CA HIS A 61 13.58 10.32 20.76
C HIS A 61 12.37 10.18 21.70
N GLU A 62 12.61 10.29 23.00
CA GLU A 62 11.54 10.22 24.01
C GLU A 62 10.72 11.51 23.99
N VAL A 63 9.40 11.35 23.97
CA VAL A 63 8.44 12.45 23.98
C VAL A 63 7.34 12.14 24.98
N VAL A 64 6.83 13.16 25.66
CA VAL A 64 5.66 13.04 26.51
C VAL A 64 4.41 13.12 25.64
N TYR A 65 3.55 12.11 25.70
CA TYR A 65 2.34 12.08 24.88
C TYR A 65 1.26 13.06 25.37
N ASP A 66 0.82 13.94 24.47
CA ASP A 66 -0.26 14.92 24.72
C ASP A 66 -1.38 14.84 23.65
N GLY A 67 -1.56 13.66 23.05
CA GLY A 67 -2.55 13.46 21.97
C GLY A 67 -3.99 13.18 22.45
N SER A 68 -4.86 12.83 21.51
CA SER A 68 -6.29 12.58 21.77
C SER A 68 -6.59 11.34 22.61
N TYR A 69 -5.68 10.37 22.68
CA TYR A 69 -5.87 9.14 23.45
C TYR A 69 -5.56 9.36 24.94
N THR A 70 -6.57 9.76 25.70
CA THR A 70 -6.45 10.21 27.09
C THR A 70 -5.77 9.23 28.04
N LYS A 71 -5.86 7.91 27.80
CA LYS A 71 -5.26 6.88 28.67
C LYS A 71 -3.73 6.88 28.67
N LEU A 72 -3.10 7.42 27.63
CA LEU A 72 -1.64 7.51 27.52
C LEU A 72 -1.12 8.93 27.73
N LYS A 73 -1.98 9.86 28.14
CA LYS A 73 -1.62 11.26 28.33
C LYS A 73 -0.60 11.42 29.46
N GLY A 74 0.50 12.11 29.19
CA GLY A 74 1.59 12.31 30.16
C GLY A 74 2.58 11.14 30.24
N VAL A 75 2.43 10.08 29.44
CA VAL A 75 3.37 8.95 29.40
C VAL A 75 4.52 9.25 28.44
N GLU A 76 5.75 8.99 28.87
CA GLU A 76 6.94 9.02 28.02
C GLU A 76 6.97 7.84 27.06
N MET A 77 7.18 8.12 25.78
CA MET A 77 7.25 7.12 24.72
C MET A 77 8.15 7.58 23.59
N SER A 78 8.53 6.68 22.68
CA SER A 78 9.27 7.08 21.48
C SER A 78 8.40 7.93 20.55
N GLU A 79 9.02 8.87 19.82
CA GLU A 79 8.35 9.66 18.79
C GLU A 79 7.72 8.76 17.69
N ALA A 80 8.34 7.61 17.41
CA ALA A 80 7.76 6.57 16.55
C ALA A 80 6.44 6.02 17.10
N TYR A 81 6.35 5.73 18.40
CA TYR A 81 5.12 5.26 19.00
C TYR A 81 4.07 6.37 19.08
N ALA A 82 4.47 7.61 19.41
CA ALA A 82 3.58 8.76 19.44
C ALA A 82 2.97 9.06 18.06
N SER A 83 3.78 9.03 16.99
CA SER A 83 3.29 9.22 15.62
C SER A 83 2.38 8.07 15.16
N THR A 84 2.63 6.85 15.62
CA THR A 84 1.75 5.70 15.38
C THR A 84 0.37 5.89 16.02
N LEU A 85 0.31 6.41 17.25
CA LEU A 85 -0.96 6.74 17.91
C LEU A 85 -1.68 7.88 17.20
N LYS A 86 -0.96 8.91 16.75
CA LYS A 86 -1.52 10.00 15.95
C LYS A 86 -2.20 9.50 14.68
N ILE A 87 -1.55 8.58 13.95
CA ILE A 87 -2.16 7.98 12.76
C ILE A 87 -3.46 7.24 13.12
N SER A 88 -3.48 6.53 14.25
CA SER A 88 -4.66 5.79 14.66
C SER A 88 -5.84 6.66 15.09
N PHE A 89 -5.59 7.74 15.83
CA PHE A 89 -6.66 8.46 16.51
C PHE A 89 -6.93 9.86 15.95
N ASP A 90 -5.95 10.51 15.35
CA ASP A 90 -6.06 11.91 14.91
C ASP A 90 -6.20 12.05 13.38
N VAL A 91 -5.70 11.08 12.61
CA VAL A 91 -5.82 11.08 11.15
C VAL A 91 -7.13 10.39 10.74
N ARG A 92 -7.97 11.10 9.96
CA ARG A 92 -9.22 10.55 9.44
C ARG A 92 -8.95 9.32 8.59
N GLY A 93 -9.51 8.18 8.99
CA GLY A 93 -9.30 6.89 8.33
C GLY A 93 -7.92 6.26 8.57
N GLY A 94 -7.04 6.88 9.37
CA GLY A 94 -5.68 6.39 9.57
C GLY A 94 -5.62 5.02 10.25
N LEU A 95 -6.48 4.76 11.24
CA LEU A 95 -6.60 3.42 11.84
C LEU A 95 -7.00 2.36 10.80
N LEU A 96 -7.99 2.67 9.94
CA LEU A 96 -8.44 1.77 8.89
C LEU A 96 -7.28 1.42 7.95
N VAL A 97 -6.56 2.43 7.46
CA VAL A 97 -5.42 2.22 6.54
C VAL A 97 -4.30 1.41 7.21
N ARG A 98 -4.00 1.66 8.50
CA ARG A 98 -3.02 0.87 9.26
C ARG A 98 -3.44 -0.60 9.35
N GLN A 99 -4.69 -0.86 9.67
CA GLN A 99 -5.18 -2.23 9.77
C GLN A 99 -5.19 -2.91 8.41
N LEU A 100 -5.63 -2.21 7.37
CA LEU A 100 -5.62 -2.72 6.00
C LEU A 100 -4.20 -3.07 5.56
N HIS A 101 -3.22 -2.20 5.83
CA HIS A 101 -1.81 -2.48 5.56
C HIS A 101 -1.32 -3.73 6.29
N HIS A 102 -1.66 -3.87 7.58
CA HIS A 102 -1.24 -5.04 8.36
C HIS A 102 -1.89 -6.34 7.86
N TRP A 103 -3.22 -6.35 7.63
CA TRP A 103 -3.94 -7.51 7.10
C TRP A 103 -3.47 -7.89 5.70
N ALA A 104 -3.21 -6.91 4.83
CA ALA A 104 -2.66 -7.17 3.51
C ALA A 104 -1.26 -7.80 3.58
N THR A 105 -0.41 -7.39 4.53
CA THR A 105 0.89 -8.02 4.78
C THR A 105 0.74 -9.46 5.26
N LEU A 106 -0.23 -9.75 6.12
CA LEU A 106 -0.52 -11.13 6.55
C LEU A 106 -0.94 -12.02 5.36
N ILE A 107 -1.81 -11.52 4.48
CA ILE A 107 -2.27 -12.25 3.28
C ILE A 107 -1.16 -12.38 2.23
N PHE A 108 -0.25 -11.40 2.13
CA PHE A 108 0.86 -11.43 1.18
C PHE A 108 1.90 -12.49 1.54
N ILE A 109 2.14 -12.71 2.84
CA ILE A 109 3.16 -13.64 3.34
C ILE A 109 2.58 -15.04 3.62
N GLY A 110 1.33 -15.10 4.11
CA GLY A 110 0.65 -16.36 4.49
C GLY A 110 0.27 -17.22 3.31
#